data_AF-A0A1B6F5H2-F1
#
_entry.id   AF-A0A1B6F5H2-F1
#
_cell.length_a   1.000
_cell.length_b   1.000
_cell.length_c   1.000
_cell.angle_alpha   90.00
_cell.angle_beta   90.00
_cell.angle_gamma   90.00
#
_symmetry.space_group_name_H-M   'P 1'
#
loop_
_entity.id
_entity.type
_entity.pdbx_description
1 polymer ?
#
loop_
_entity_poly.entity_id
_entity_poly.type
_entity_poly.pdbx_seq_one_letter_code
_entity_poly.pdbx_strand_id
1 'polypeptide(L)'
;MIPRSLVWGCLLSLLVRCGQPIQYTPLDTNGGECALLLARDRSSLFEYSTNLLRGTLGYGGGQACITYDAVNQAYIEARKRIHVTVPPVETEWKTEEIAKVGELLLDISAQLTKTYGLTMEEVETGLPQIDTSKTLIQEVCPPYLSNVECHAGKYRRLDGLCNNINNPSWGATMTPFTRLVPPQFADGLNAPRQSVLGHALPLPRIVSRTMHPDEG
;
A
#
# COMPACT_ATOMS: atom_id res chain seq x y z
N MET A 1 69.93 4.04 14.70
CA MET A 1 69.40 5.40 14.52
C MET A 1 68.87 5.50 13.10
N ILE A 2 67.54 5.49 12.92
CA ILE A 2 66.85 5.64 11.62
C ILE A 2 65.76 6.70 11.86
N PRO A 3 65.67 7.78 11.06
CA PRO A 3 64.89 8.95 11.41
C PRO A 3 63.39 8.80 11.10
N ARG A 4 62.59 9.43 11.96
CA ARG A 4 61.14 9.60 11.90
C ARG A 4 60.77 10.67 10.86
N SER A 5 60.22 10.31 9.71
CA SER A 5 59.58 11.29 8.81
C SER A 5 58.58 10.68 7.81
N LEU A 6 57.83 9.66 8.24
CA LEU A 6 56.87 8.98 7.36
C LEU A 6 55.57 8.65 8.11
N VAL A 7 54.89 9.67 8.63
CA VAL A 7 53.56 9.49 9.28
C VAL A 7 52.53 10.54 8.85
N TRP A 8 52.88 11.52 8.00
CA TRP A 8 51.95 12.54 7.54
C TRP A 8 51.65 12.40 6.04
N GLY A 9 50.92 11.34 5.67
CA GLY A 9 50.53 11.12 4.28
C GLY A 9 49.23 10.37 4.03
N CYS A 10 48.50 9.91 5.06
CA CYS A 10 47.34 9.02 4.88
C CYS A 10 46.08 9.45 5.65
N LEU A 11 45.79 10.74 5.76
CA LEU A 11 44.60 11.23 6.50
C LEU A 11 43.64 12.12 5.70
N LEU A 12 43.70 12.12 4.37
CA LEU A 12 42.88 13.03 3.54
C LEU A 12 42.13 12.40 2.36
N SER A 13 42.00 11.07 2.28
CA SER A 13 41.38 10.40 1.12
C SER A 13 40.18 9.48 1.43
N LEU A 14 39.49 9.64 2.56
CA LEU A 14 38.39 8.73 2.99
C LEU A 14 37.02 9.39 3.25
N LEU A 15 36.64 10.44 2.50
CA LEU A 15 35.29 11.04 2.60
C LEU A 15 34.61 11.29 1.25
N VAL A 16 34.66 10.34 0.32
CA VAL A 16 33.77 10.38 -0.87
C VAL A 16 33.32 8.97 -1.25
N ARG A 17 32.46 8.33 -0.45
CA ARG A 17 31.53 7.27 -0.91
C ARG A 17 30.37 7.08 0.09
N CYS A 18 29.35 7.91 -0.01
CA CYS A 18 27.97 7.46 0.18
C CYS A 18 27.02 8.55 -0.32
N GLY A 19 26.63 8.41 -1.58
CA GLY A 19 25.61 9.22 -2.22
C GLY A 19 25.13 8.40 -3.40
N GLN A 20 24.41 7.31 -3.12
CA GLN A 20 23.56 6.72 -4.13
C GLN A 20 22.44 7.75 -4.35
N PRO A 21 22.36 8.44 -5.49
CA PRO A 21 21.12 9.12 -5.83
C PRO A 21 20.06 8.03 -5.89
N ILE A 22 18.91 8.29 -5.26
CA ILE A 22 17.70 7.51 -5.49
C ILE A 22 17.51 7.49 -7.01
N GLN A 23 17.75 6.34 -7.64
CA GLN A 23 17.39 6.14 -9.03
C GLN A 23 15.87 6.12 -9.08
N TYR A 24 15.28 7.30 -9.31
CA TYR A 24 13.92 7.39 -9.79
C TYR A 24 13.96 6.84 -11.21
N THR A 25 13.57 5.57 -11.40
CA THR A 25 13.28 5.07 -12.74
C THR A 25 12.00 5.75 -13.20
N PRO A 26 12.03 6.62 -14.21
CA PRO A 26 10.78 7.09 -14.80
C PRO A 26 10.11 5.87 -15.44
N LEU A 27 8.95 5.49 -14.90
CA LEU A 27 8.06 4.54 -15.55
C LEU A 27 7.57 5.20 -16.84
N ASP A 28 7.89 4.57 -17.97
CA ASP A 28 7.45 5.02 -19.30
C ASP A 28 5.92 5.20 -19.32
N THR A 29 5.47 6.44 -19.50
CA THR A 29 4.05 6.81 -19.56
C THR A 29 3.42 6.54 -20.93
N ASN A 30 4.01 5.69 -21.76
CA ASN A 30 3.53 5.42 -23.11
C ASN A 30 3.26 3.92 -23.31
N GLY A 31 2.05 3.48 -22.95
CA GLY A 31 1.50 2.23 -23.50
C GLY A 31 0.46 1.48 -22.66
N GLY A 32 0.39 1.68 -21.34
CA GLY A 32 -0.49 0.91 -20.46
C GLY A 32 -1.85 1.57 -20.20
N GLU A 33 -2.92 0.77 -20.14
CA GLU A 33 -4.22 1.23 -19.65
C GLU A 33 -4.11 1.79 -18.22
N CYS A 34 -4.82 2.89 -17.96
CA CYS A 34 -4.81 3.55 -16.66
C CYS A 34 -5.74 2.83 -15.66
N ALA A 35 -5.22 2.49 -14.48
CA ALA A 35 -5.99 1.86 -13.41
C ALA A 35 -6.56 2.89 -12.43
N LEU A 36 -5.74 3.87 -12.02
CA LEU A 36 -6.15 4.95 -11.13
C LEU A 36 -5.57 6.27 -11.60
N LEU A 37 -6.45 7.26 -11.77
CA LEU A 37 -6.06 8.63 -12.05
C LEU A 37 -5.76 9.36 -10.74
N LEU A 38 -4.54 9.86 -10.60
CA LEU A 38 -4.17 10.69 -9.47
C LEU A 38 -4.59 12.13 -9.79
N ALA A 39 -5.45 12.69 -8.96
CA ALA A 39 -5.86 14.09 -9.04
C ALA A 39 -4.72 14.98 -8.53
N ARG A 40 -3.62 15.02 -9.29
CA ARG A 40 -2.49 15.90 -9.00
C ARG A 40 -2.82 17.29 -9.51
N ASP A 41 -3.82 17.93 -8.91
CA ASP A 41 -4.14 19.32 -9.15
C ASP A 41 -3.09 20.20 -8.44
N ARG A 42 -1.85 20.16 -8.93
CA ARG A 42 -0.79 21.07 -8.50
C ARG A 42 -0.80 22.30 -9.39
N SER A 43 -1.84 23.12 -9.25
CA SER A 43 -1.75 24.54 -9.57
C SER A 43 -1.18 25.31 -8.37
N SER A 44 0.01 24.90 -7.90
CA SER A 44 0.74 25.66 -6.88
C SER A 44 1.56 26.76 -7.56
N LEU A 45 1.35 28.03 -7.16
CA LEU A 45 2.08 29.21 -7.64
C LEU A 45 3.62 29.06 -7.60
N PHE A 46 4.11 28.16 -6.75
CA PHE A 46 5.53 27.86 -6.61
C PHE A 46 6.11 27.15 -7.85
N GLU A 47 5.38 26.21 -8.46
CA GLU A 47 5.81 25.49 -9.67
C GLU A 47 5.84 26.39 -10.93
N TYR A 48 5.04 27.47 -10.98
CA TYR A 48 5.10 28.45 -12.07
C TYR A 48 6.45 29.20 -12.11
N SER A 49 6.96 29.58 -10.93
CA SER A 49 8.25 30.29 -10.81
C SER A 49 9.45 29.41 -11.22
N THR A 50 9.41 28.12 -10.90
CA THR A 50 10.46 27.17 -11.29
C THR A 50 10.42 26.83 -12.78
N ASN A 51 9.23 26.84 -13.39
CA ASN A 51 9.06 26.62 -14.83
C ASN A 51 9.46 27.86 -15.67
N LEU A 52 9.32 29.07 -15.14
CA LEU A 52 9.76 30.31 -15.80
C LEU A 52 11.29 30.46 -15.85
N LEU A 53 12.00 30.02 -14.81
CA LEU A 53 13.46 30.14 -14.74
C LEU A 53 14.22 29.04 -15.51
N ARG A 54 13.53 27.96 -15.93
CA ARG A 54 14.17 26.75 -16.48
C ARG A 54 13.84 26.43 -17.93
N GLY A 55 13.41 27.42 -18.71
CA GLY A 55 13.38 27.39 -20.18
C GLY A 55 13.10 26.02 -20.82
N THR A 56 11.82 25.67 -20.94
CA THR A 56 11.29 24.64 -21.86
C THR A 56 12.06 23.31 -21.97
N LEU A 57 11.66 22.33 -21.17
CA LEU A 57 11.57 20.93 -21.60
C LEU A 57 10.12 20.50 -21.40
N GLY A 58 9.43 20.21 -22.50
CA GLY A 58 8.03 19.79 -22.47
C GLY A 58 7.85 18.53 -21.65
N TYR A 59 7.17 18.65 -20.53
CA TYR A 59 6.38 17.57 -19.96
C TYR A 59 4.94 18.06 -20.03
N GLY A 60 4.15 17.44 -20.90
CA GLY A 60 2.71 17.69 -20.93
C GLY A 60 2.17 17.55 -19.51
N GLY A 61 1.23 18.42 -19.14
CA GLY A 61 0.39 18.27 -17.95
C GLY A 61 -0.51 17.04 -18.10
N GLY A 62 0.11 15.87 -18.17
CA GLY A 62 -0.54 14.57 -18.12
C GLY A 62 -0.87 14.29 -16.66
N GLN A 63 -2.14 14.06 -16.39
CA GLN A 63 -2.61 13.53 -15.12
C GLN A 63 -1.76 12.31 -14.75
N ALA A 64 -1.12 12.34 -13.58
CA ALA A 64 -0.32 11.22 -13.12
C ALA A 64 -1.27 10.02 -12.94
N CYS A 65 -0.94 8.87 -13.53
CA CYS A 65 -1.76 7.67 -13.49
C CYS A 65 -0.95 6.49 -12.98
N ILE A 66 -1.59 5.65 -12.15
CA ILE A 66 -1.11 4.30 -11.84
C ILE A 66 -1.64 3.36 -12.93
N THR A 67 -0.76 2.75 -13.71
CA THR A 67 -1.12 1.80 -14.77
C THR A 67 -1.32 0.39 -14.22
N TYR A 68 -2.10 -0.44 -14.91
CA TYR A 68 -2.23 -1.86 -14.53
C TYR A 68 -0.88 -2.59 -14.57
N ASP A 69 0.01 -2.20 -15.48
CA ASP A 69 1.37 -2.75 -15.58
C ASP A 69 2.19 -2.47 -14.32
N ALA A 70 2.09 -1.26 -13.76
CA ALA A 70 2.78 -0.93 -12.51
C ALA A 70 2.25 -1.77 -11.32
N VAL A 71 0.93 -2.01 -11.26
CA VAL A 71 0.32 -2.89 -10.25
C VAL A 71 0.81 -4.33 -10.43
N ASN A 72 0.85 -4.83 -11.67
CA ASN A 72 1.34 -6.17 -11.99
C ASN A 72 2.83 -6.33 -11.66
N GLN A 73 3.66 -5.32 -11.91
CA GLN A 73 5.07 -5.31 -11.52
C GLN A 73 5.24 -5.38 -10.00
N ALA A 74 4.48 -4.57 -9.25
CA ALA A 74 4.48 -4.61 -7.78
C ALA A 74 4.02 -5.97 -7.25
N TYR A 75 3.01 -6.59 -7.87
CA TYR A 75 2.57 -7.95 -7.54
C TYR A 75 3.70 -8.98 -7.73
N ILE A 76 4.38 -8.95 -8.89
CA ILE A 76 5.50 -9.86 -9.18
C ILE A 76 6.65 -9.65 -8.18
N GLU A 77 6.94 -8.40 -7.79
CA GLU A 77 7.95 -8.12 -6.76
C GLU A 77 7.53 -8.67 -5.40
N ALA A 78 6.30 -8.41 -4.96
CA ALA A 78 5.80 -8.87 -3.67
C ALA A 78 5.76 -10.40 -3.56
N ARG A 79 5.40 -11.10 -4.65
CA ARG A 79 5.41 -12.56 -4.76
C ARG A 79 6.79 -13.20 -4.57
N LYS A 80 7.89 -12.44 -4.75
CA LYS A 80 9.25 -12.93 -4.45
C LYS A 80 9.50 -13.07 -2.95
N ARG A 81 8.79 -12.29 -2.12
CA ARG A 81 8.95 -12.26 -0.66
C ARG A 81 7.85 -13.03 0.05
N ILE A 82 6.62 -12.93 -0.45
CA ILE A 82 5.42 -13.49 0.16
C ILE A 82 4.90 -14.62 -0.71
N HIS A 83 4.99 -15.84 -0.19
CA HIS A 83 4.43 -17.02 -0.83
C HIS A 83 2.95 -17.17 -0.46
N VAL A 84 2.07 -17.03 -1.45
CA VAL A 84 0.64 -17.33 -1.31
C VAL A 84 0.35 -18.66 -1.99
N THR A 85 -0.16 -19.61 -1.22
CA THR A 85 -0.67 -20.89 -1.69
C THR A 85 -2.15 -20.74 -2.03
N VAL A 86 -2.52 -21.00 -3.28
CA VAL A 86 -3.93 -21.05 -3.68
C VAL A 86 -4.39 -22.50 -3.51
N PRO A 87 -5.41 -22.76 -2.67
CA PRO A 87 -5.94 -24.11 -2.51
C PRO A 87 -6.57 -24.61 -3.82
N PRO A 88 -6.55 -25.92 -4.10
CA PRO A 88 -7.29 -26.47 -5.22
C PRO A 88 -8.79 -26.20 -5.06
N VAL A 89 -9.50 -26.09 -6.18
CA VAL A 89 -10.88 -25.56 -6.31
C VAL A 89 -11.91 -26.17 -5.33
N GLU A 90 -11.67 -27.39 -4.86
CA GLU A 90 -12.58 -28.12 -3.96
C GLU A 90 -12.31 -27.88 -2.46
N THR A 91 -11.18 -27.27 -2.10
CA THR A 91 -10.79 -27.07 -0.70
C THR A 91 -11.14 -25.66 -0.21
N GLU A 92 -11.74 -25.58 0.97
CA GLU A 92 -12.05 -24.31 1.63
C GLU A 92 -10.77 -23.53 1.99
N TRP A 93 -10.83 -22.21 1.87
CA TRP A 93 -9.74 -21.32 2.24
C TRP A 93 -9.57 -21.26 3.75
N LYS A 94 -8.34 -21.46 4.23
CA LYS A 94 -8.02 -21.32 5.66
C LYS A 94 -7.72 -19.88 6.03
N THR A 95 -7.85 -19.55 7.32
CA THR A 95 -7.50 -18.23 7.88
C THR A 95 -6.05 -17.82 7.60
N GLU A 96 -5.12 -18.77 7.64
CA GLU A 96 -3.70 -18.55 7.39
C GLU A 96 -3.43 -18.16 5.92
N GLU A 97 -4.12 -18.81 4.99
CA GLU A 97 -3.97 -18.57 3.55
C GLU A 97 -4.51 -17.19 3.17
N ILE A 98 -5.67 -16.82 3.72
CA ILE A 98 -6.26 -15.48 3.51
C ILE A 98 -5.40 -14.40 4.15
N ALA A 99 -4.83 -14.64 5.33
CA ALA A 99 -3.90 -13.71 5.95
C ALA A 99 -2.69 -13.43 5.05
N LYS A 100 -2.18 -14.44 4.33
CA LYS A 100 -1.09 -14.27 3.36
C LYS A 100 -1.49 -13.45 2.14
N VAL A 101 -2.74 -13.58 1.65
CA VAL A 101 -3.28 -12.70 0.61
C VAL A 101 -3.32 -11.25 1.11
N GLY A 102 -3.80 -11.02 2.33
CA GLY A 102 -3.82 -9.68 2.93
C GLY A 102 -2.43 -9.07 3.10
N GLU A 103 -1.44 -9.86 3.53
CA GLU A 103 -0.03 -9.45 3.62
C GLU A 103 0.53 -9.05 2.25
N LEU A 104 0.24 -9.84 1.21
CA LEU A 104 0.65 -9.55 -0.16
C LEU A 104 0.06 -8.22 -0.67
N LEU A 105 -1.25 -8.02 -0.48
CA LEU A 105 -1.93 -6.79 -0.92
C LEU A 105 -1.38 -5.55 -0.18
N LEU A 106 -1.09 -5.68 1.11
CA LEU A 106 -0.50 -4.60 1.90
C LEU A 106 0.90 -4.22 1.40
N ASP A 107 1.74 -5.19 1.04
CA ASP A 107 3.07 -4.92 0.47
C ASP A 107 2.99 -4.24 -0.90
N ILE A 108 2.06 -4.68 -1.77
CA ILE A 108 1.79 -4.03 -3.06
C ILE A 108 1.39 -2.57 -2.86
N SER A 109 0.43 -2.30 -1.97
CA SER A 109 0.01 -0.93 -1.65
C SER A 109 1.15 -0.09 -1.10
N ALA A 110 2.01 -0.67 -0.24
CA ALA A 110 3.18 0.02 0.31
C ALA A 110 4.23 0.35 -0.75
N GLN A 111 4.45 -0.55 -1.72
CA GLN A 111 5.36 -0.30 -2.85
C GLN A 111 4.81 0.81 -3.75
N LEU A 112 3.54 0.75 -4.14
CA LEU A 112 2.91 1.78 -4.97
C LEU A 112 2.94 3.16 -4.30
N THR A 113 2.65 3.21 -3.00
CA THR A 113 2.70 4.45 -2.20
C THR A 113 4.09 5.09 -2.24
N LYS A 114 5.15 4.28 -2.11
CA LYS A 114 6.55 4.75 -2.18
C LYS A 114 6.96 5.19 -3.58
N THR A 115 6.57 4.45 -4.61
CA THR A 115 6.95 4.72 -6.00
C THR A 115 6.29 5.98 -6.56
N TYR A 116 5.00 6.18 -6.24
CA TYR A 116 4.22 7.31 -6.74
C TYR A 116 4.17 8.50 -5.76
N GLY A 117 4.65 8.32 -4.52
CA GLY A 117 4.61 9.36 -3.50
C GLY A 117 3.18 9.76 -3.13
N LEU A 118 2.31 8.77 -2.96
CA LEU A 118 0.88 8.97 -2.71
C LEU A 118 0.64 9.63 -1.35
N THR A 119 -0.40 10.44 -1.28
CA THR A 119 -0.92 11.01 -0.03
C THR A 119 -1.80 9.99 0.71
N MET A 120 -2.02 10.21 2.01
CA MET A 120 -2.87 9.30 2.81
C MET A 120 -4.29 9.19 2.25
N GLU A 121 -4.83 10.29 1.73
CA GLU A 121 -6.16 10.33 1.12
C GLU A 121 -6.22 9.50 -0.17
N GLU A 122 -5.21 9.60 -1.04
CA GLU A 122 -5.11 8.79 -2.27
C GLU A 122 -4.94 7.30 -1.97
N VAL A 123 -4.23 6.96 -0.89
CA VAL A 123 -4.08 5.56 -0.43
C VAL A 123 -5.41 5.00 0.07
N GLU A 124 -6.13 5.77 0.88
CA GLU A 124 -7.38 5.33 1.53
C GLU A 124 -8.56 5.27 0.57
N THR A 125 -8.70 6.27 -0.30
CA THR A 125 -9.87 6.40 -1.18
C THR A 125 -9.59 5.97 -2.61
N GLY A 126 -8.35 6.16 -3.09
CA GLY A 126 -7.97 5.90 -4.47
C GLY A 126 -7.61 4.44 -4.72
N LEU A 127 -6.68 3.86 -3.96
CA LEU A 127 -6.22 2.48 -4.22
C LEU A 127 -7.34 1.43 -4.21
N PRO A 128 -8.36 1.48 -3.32
CA PRO A 128 -9.47 0.53 -3.35
C PRO A 128 -10.38 0.63 -4.59
N GLN A 129 -10.28 1.71 -5.38
CA GLN A 129 -11.04 1.87 -6.62
C GLN A 129 -10.41 1.16 -7.82
N ILE A 130 -9.18 0.65 -7.68
CA ILE A 130 -8.50 -0.08 -8.74
C ILE A 130 -9.24 -1.40 -9.02
N ASP A 131 -9.60 -1.61 -10.28
CA ASP A 131 -10.19 -2.86 -10.73
C ASP A 131 -9.13 -3.98 -10.75
N THR A 132 -9.15 -4.83 -9.73
CA THR A 132 -8.20 -5.94 -9.60
C THR A 132 -8.44 -7.06 -10.61
N SER A 133 -9.59 -7.11 -11.29
CA SER A 133 -9.89 -8.17 -12.27
C SER A 133 -9.02 -8.11 -13.52
N LYS A 134 -8.44 -6.94 -13.82
CA LYS A 134 -7.51 -6.73 -14.94
C LYS A 134 -6.04 -6.94 -14.57
N THR A 135 -5.78 -7.38 -13.35
CA THR A 135 -4.42 -7.52 -12.80
C THR A 135 -4.12 -8.98 -12.44
N LEU A 136 -2.84 -9.28 -12.26
CA LEU A 136 -2.38 -10.59 -11.77
C LEU A 136 -2.86 -10.92 -10.35
N ILE A 137 -3.41 -9.94 -9.61
CA ILE A 137 -4.02 -10.15 -8.30
C ILE A 137 -5.25 -11.08 -8.40
N GLN A 138 -5.89 -11.17 -9.57
CA GLN A 138 -7.04 -12.05 -9.78
C GLN A 138 -6.72 -13.52 -9.48
N GLU A 139 -5.48 -13.97 -9.72
CA GLU A 139 -5.04 -15.35 -9.48
C GLU A 139 -5.07 -15.77 -8.01
N VAL A 140 -4.87 -14.81 -7.10
CA VAL A 140 -4.86 -15.04 -5.64
C VAL A 140 -6.16 -14.62 -4.97
N CYS A 141 -7.13 -14.09 -5.74
CA CYS A 141 -8.41 -13.64 -5.22
C CYS A 141 -9.31 -14.85 -4.90
N PRO A 142 -9.80 -14.99 -3.66
CA PRO A 142 -10.71 -16.06 -3.32
C PRO A 142 -12.02 -16.02 -4.14
N PRO A 143 -12.51 -17.17 -4.64
CA PRO A 143 -13.67 -17.20 -5.53
C PRO A 143 -14.97 -16.76 -4.85
N TYR A 144 -15.06 -16.86 -3.52
CA TYR A 144 -16.23 -16.38 -2.78
C TYR A 144 -16.29 -14.84 -2.64
N LEU A 145 -15.24 -14.12 -3.06
CA LEU A 145 -15.22 -12.65 -3.08
C LEU A 145 -15.53 -12.07 -4.47
N SER A 146 -15.40 -12.86 -5.54
CA SER A 146 -15.60 -12.41 -6.91
C SER A 146 -16.66 -13.28 -7.61
N ASN A 147 -17.66 -12.63 -8.23
CA ASN A 147 -18.66 -13.30 -9.08
C ASN A 147 -19.46 -14.42 -8.38
N VAL A 148 -19.95 -14.16 -7.16
CA VAL A 148 -20.85 -15.09 -6.46
C VAL A 148 -22.26 -14.97 -7.00
N GLU A 149 -22.75 -16.02 -7.64
CA GLU A 149 -24.16 -16.13 -8.02
C GLU A 149 -25.00 -16.58 -6.82
N CYS A 150 -26.06 -15.82 -6.54
CA CYS A 150 -26.96 -16.09 -5.42
C CYS A 150 -28.39 -16.35 -5.90
N HIS A 151 -29.03 -17.33 -5.27
CA HIS A 151 -30.44 -17.62 -5.47
C HIS A 151 -31.17 -17.55 -4.13
N ALA A 152 -32.43 -17.12 -4.15
CA ALA A 152 -33.26 -17.07 -2.95
C ALA A 152 -33.50 -18.49 -2.43
N GLY A 153 -32.97 -18.79 -1.25
CA GLY A 153 -33.15 -20.06 -0.55
C GLY A 153 -33.95 -19.89 0.73
N LYS A 154 -34.50 -20.99 1.25
CA LYS A 154 -35.22 -21.01 2.54
C LYS A 154 -34.28 -20.90 3.74
N TYR A 155 -33.06 -21.43 3.63
CA TYR A 155 -32.11 -21.55 4.74
C TYR A 155 -30.86 -20.72 4.47
N ARG A 156 -30.23 -20.26 5.56
CA ARG A 156 -28.97 -19.51 5.50
C ARG A 156 -27.79 -20.46 5.29
N ARG A 157 -26.80 -20.02 4.50
CA ARG A 157 -25.51 -20.71 4.40
C ARG A 157 -24.71 -20.53 5.69
N LEU A 158 -23.87 -21.52 6.02
CA LEU A 158 -22.99 -21.47 7.19
C LEU A 158 -21.96 -20.33 7.07
N ASP A 159 -21.45 -20.10 5.85
CA ASP A 159 -20.44 -19.07 5.55
C ASP A 159 -21.00 -17.64 5.57
N GLY A 160 -22.32 -17.48 5.74
CA GLY A 160 -23.02 -16.17 5.69
C GLY A 160 -23.18 -15.58 4.29
N LEU A 161 -22.65 -16.22 3.25
CA LEU A 161 -22.82 -15.81 1.84
C LEU A 161 -24.29 -15.83 1.40
N CYS A 162 -24.63 -14.94 0.47
CA CYS A 162 -25.96 -14.80 -0.13
C CYS A 162 -27.09 -14.42 0.84
N ASN A 163 -26.77 -13.87 2.02
CA ASN A 163 -27.79 -13.26 2.88
C ASN A 163 -28.39 -12.01 2.21
N ASN A 164 -27.55 -11.24 1.51
CA ASN A 164 -27.98 -10.17 0.62
C ASN A 164 -27.76 -10.59 -0.85
N ILE A 165 -28.85 -10.66 -1.63
CA ILE A 165 -28.81 -11.11 -3.04
C ILE A 165 -28.05 -10.10 -3.92
N ASN A 166 -28.19 -8.81 -3.65
CA ASN A 166 -27.52 -7.77 -4.43
C ASN A 166 -26.03 -7.66 -4.08
N ASN A 167 -25.67 -8.00 -2.83
CA ASN A 167 -24.29 -7.97 -2.34
C ASN A 167 -23.96 -9.27 -1.58
N PRO A 168 -23.63 -10.35 -2.30
CA PRO A 168 -23.47 -11.70 -1.73
C PRO A 168 -22.51 -11.83 -0.55
N SER A 169 -21.44 -11.03 -0.53
CA SER A 169 -20.36 -11.09 0.45
C SER A 169 -20.62 -10.30 1.73
N TRP A 170 -21.69 -9.49 1.80
CA TRP A 170 -21.96 -8.66 2.96
C TRP A 170 -22.33 -9.50 4.19
N GLY A 171 -21.49 -9.41 5.22
CA GLY A 171 -21.66 -10.17 6.45
C GLY A 171 -21.25 -11.65 6.34
N ALA A 172 -20.61 -12.04 5.24
CA ALA A 172 -20.01 -13.36 5.11
C ALA A 172 -18.76 -13.49 6.00
N THR A 173 -18.48 -14.70 6.46
CA THR A 173 -17.25 -15.01 7.19
C THR A 173 -16.02 -14.86 6.28
N MET A 174 -14.84 -14.70 6.87
CA MET A 174 -13.57 -14.63 6.11
C MET A 174 -13.49 -13.42 5.15
N THR A 175 -14.30 -12.38 5.41
CA THR A 175 -14.27 -11.10 4.70
C THR A 175 -13.70 -10.01 5.60
N PRO A 176 -13.07 -8.95 5.04
CA PRO A 176 -12.54 -7.86 5.84
C PRO A 176 -13.67 -7.06 6.51
N PHE A 177 -13.42 -6.53 7.71
CA PHE A 177 -14.36 -5.63 8.37
C PHE A 177 -14.56 -4.35 7.56
N THR A 178 -15.81 -3.97 7.34
CA THR A 178 -16.16 -2.66 6.78
C THR A 178 -15.79 -1.55 7.76
N ARG A 179 -15.18 -0.48 7.26
CA ARG A 179 -14.81 0.69 8.05
C ARG A 179 -15.84 1.81 7.86
N LEU A 180 -16.39 2.31 8.96
CA LEU A 180 -17.32 3.46 8.96
C LEU A 180 -16.60 4.80 8.91
N VAL A 181 -15.37 4.84 9.42
CA VAL A 181 -14.49 6.01 9.40
C VAL A 181 -13.15 5.61 8.79
N PRO A 182 -12.44 6.55 8.13
CA PRO A 182 -11.11 6.28 7.61
C PRO A 182 -10.18 5.80 8.73
N PRO A 183 -9.29 4.83 8.45
CA PRO A 183 -8.29 4.42 9.41
C PRO A 183 -7.34 5.56 9.75
N GLN A 184 -6.70 5.51 10.91
CA GLN A 184 -5.65 6.47 11.26
C GLN A 184 -4.39 5.72 11.68
N PHE A 185 -3.52 5.48 10.70
CA PHE A 185 -2.18 4.95 10.89
C PHE A 185 -1.15 6.09 10.80
N ALA A 186 -0.01 5.94 11.47
CA ALA A 186 1.02 6.98 11.43
C ALA A 186 1.66 7.15 10.04
N ASP A 187 1.69 6.07 9.26
CA ASP A 187 2.21 6.01 7.90
C ASP A 187 1.10 5.85 6.83
N GLY A 188 -0.18 5.90 7.25
CA GLY A 188 -1.34 5.69 6.37
C GLY A 188 -1.63 4.24 5.97
N LEU A 189 -0.82 3.27 6.40
CA LEU A 189 -0.94 1.89 5.94
C LEU A 189 -1.07 0.90 7.10
N ASN A 190 -0.03 0.75 7.92
CA ASN A 190 -0.01 -0.28 8.97
C ASN A 190 0.67 0.15 10.28
N ALA A 191 1.37 1.28 10.30
CA ALA A 191 2.11 1.71 11.47
C ALA A 191 1.14 2.15 12.58
N PRO A 192 1.42 1.81 13.85
CA PRO A 192 0.56 2.19 14.96
C PRO A 192 0.40 3.71 15.02
N ARG A 193 -0.81 4.16 15.35
CA ARG A 193 -1.15 5.57 15.44
C ARG A 193 -0.22 6.33 16.39
N GLN A 194 0.13 7.56 16.02
CA GLN A 194 0.84 8.50 16.88
C GLN A 194 -0.10 9.59 17.42
N SER A 195 0.35 10.30 18.46
CA SER A 195 -0.34 11.48 18.97
C SER A 195 -0.46 12.55 17.89
N VAL A 196 -1.49 13.40 17.99
CA VAL A 196 -1.63 14.59 17.13
C VAL A 196 -0.41 15.51 17.23
N LEU A 197 0.29 15.48 18.36
CA LEU A 197 1.54 16.22 18.60
C LEU A 197 2.80 15.52 18.06
N GLY A 198 2.67 14.33 17.46
CA GLY A 198 3.80 13.54 16.93
C GLY A 198 4.55 12.70 17.97
N HIS A 199 4.09 12.66 19.22
CA HIS A 199 4.67 11.80 20.26
C HIS A 199 4.04 10.40 20.30
N ALA A 200 4.77 9.44 20.87
CA ALA A 200 4.24 8.11 21.12
C ALA A 200 3.02 8.16 22.06
N LEU A 201 2.00 7.36 21.78
CA LEU A 201 0.85 7.21 22.66
C LEU A 201 1.26 6.49 23.96
N PRO A 202 0.62 6.80 25.10
CA PRO A 202 0.89 6.11 26.35
C PRO A 202 0.60 4.61 26.22
N LEU A 203 1.33 3.80 26.99
CA LEU A 203 1.11 2.36 27.02
C LEU A 203 -0.34 2.03 27.44
N PRO A 204 -1.04 1.11 26.75
CA PRO A 204 -2.42 0.75 27.08
C PRO A 204 -2.63 0.35 28.54
N ARG A 205 -1.63 -0.31 29.15
CA ARG A 205 -1.69 -0.70 30.57
C ARG A 205 -1.67 0.48 31.53
N ILE A 206 -0.93 1.55 31.20
CA ILE A 206 -0.92 2.77 32.02
C ILE A 206 -2.31 3.40 31.98
N VAL A 207 -2.88 3.56 30.78
CA VAL A 207 -4.23 4.14 30.61
C VAL A 207 -5.29 3.31 31.32
N SER A 208 -5.26 1.98 31.19
CA SER A 208 -6.16 1.08 31.91
C SER A 208 -6.07 1.31 33.41
N ARG A 209 -4.86 1.30 33.99
CA ARG A 209 -4.67 1.46 35.43
C ARG A 209 -5.08 2.85 35.94
N THR A 210 -4.87 3.91 35.17
CA THR A 210 -5.11 5.28 35.62
C THR A 210 -6.54 5.77 35.36
N MET A 211 -7.17 5.33 34.26
CA MET A 211 -8.50 5.78 33.85
C MET A 211 -9.61 4.80 34.22
N HIS A 212 -9.30 3.50 34.27
CA HIS A 212 -10.24 2.44 34.64
C HIS A 212 -9.69 1.65 35.85
N PRO A 213 -9.53 2.31 37.01
CA PRO A 213 -9.10 1.61 38.20
C PRO A 213 -10.17 0.61 38.64
N ASP A 214 -9.77 -0.61 38.96
CA ASP A 214 -10.66 -1.59 39.60
C ASP A 214 -10.80 -1.19 41.08
N GLU A 215 -11.95 -0.61 41.42
CA GLU A 215 -12.39 -0.47 42.80
C GLU A 215 -13.04 -1.80 43.18
N GLY A 216 -12.26 -2.68 43.82
CA GLY A 216 -12.68 -4.04 44.18
C GLY A 216 -13.93 -4.12 45.04
#